data_AF-A0A0S8CZW8-F1
#
_entry.id   AF-A0A0S8CZW8-F1
#
_cell.length_a   1.000
_cell.length_b   1.000
_cell.length_c   1.000
_cell.angle_alpha   90.00
_cell.angle_beta   90.00
_cell.angle_gamma   90.00
#
_symmetry.space_group_name_H-M   'P 1'
#
loop_
_entity.id
_entity.type
_entity.pdbx_description
1 polymer ?
#
loop_
_entity_poly.entity_id
_entity_poly.type
_entity_poly.pdbx_seq_one_letter_code
_entity_poly.pdbx_strand_id
1 'polypeptide(L)' 'MKVKCPTCRNRTEWNNNPYRPFCSERCKLLDLGAWASEEYRIAGKLDDESGQESSSDKES' A
#
# COMPACT_ATOMS: atom_id res chain seq x y z
N MET A 1 11.98 15.68 -14.52
CA MET A 1 12.17 14.26 -14.13
C MET A 1 10.79 13.65 -13.98
N LYS A 2 10.53 12.50 -14.59
CA LYS A 2 9.23 11.82 -14.50
C LYS A 2 9.31 10.62 -13.56
N VAL A 3 8.28 10.45 -12.73
CA VAL A 3 8.14 9.31 -11.81
C VAL A 3 6.83 8.55 -12.09
N LYS A 4 6.76 7.29 -11.69
CA LYS A 4 5.51 6.50 -11.75
C LYS A 4 4.68 6.77 -10.50
N CYS A 5 3.40 7.09 -10.69
CA CYS A 5 2.43 7.14 -9.62
C CYS A 5 2.29 5.75 -8.98
N PRO A 6 2.44 5.59 -7.66
CA PRO A 6 2.35 4.28 -7.02
C PRO A 6 0.93 3.68 -7.09
N THR A 7 -0.11 4.52 -7.09
CA THR A 7 -1.51 4.08 -7.09
C THR A 7 -1.98 3.55 -8.46
N CYS A 8 -1.72 4.30 -9.54
CA CYS A 8 -2.27 3.99 -10.87
C CYS A 8 -1.22 3.71 -11.94
N ARG A 9 0.08 3.83 -11.60
CA ARG A 9 1.23 3.57 -12.48
C ARG A 9 1.43 4.55 -13.65
N ASN A 10 0.60 5.58 -13.77
CA ASN A 10 0.81 6.66 -14.75
C ASN A 10 2.13 7.42 -14.49
N ARG A 11 2.78 7.88 -15.55
CA ARG A 11 3.96 8.75 -15.43
C ARG A 11 3.52 10.19 -15.17
N THR A 12 4.08 10.82 -14.14
CA THR A 12 3.84 12.23 -13.80
C THR A 12 5.15 12.99 -13.69
N GLU A 13 5.10 14.32 -13.90
CA GLU A 13 6.25 15.18 -13.62
C GLU A 13 6.50 15.26 -12.12
N TRP A 14 7.79 15.27 -11.74
CA TRP A 14 8.21 15.50 -10.36
C TRP A 14 8.15 16.99 -10.01
N ASN A 15 8.61 17.83 -10.94
CA ASN A 15 8.63 19.28 -10.78
C ASN A 15 7.25 19.85 -11.09
N ASN A 16 6.84 20.88 -10.34
CA ASN A 16 5.54 21.55 -10.50
C ASN A 16 4.30 20.63 -10.33
N ASN A 17 4.47 19.49 -9.65
CA ASN A 17 3.36 18.61 -9.25
C ASN A 17 3.13 18.72 -7.73
N PRO A 18 2.00 19.29 -7.27
CA PRO A 18 1.69 19.42 -5.84
C PRO A 18 1.31 18.09 -5.19
N TYR A 19 0.95 17.08 -5.98
CA TYR A 19 0.50 15.77 -5.50
C TYR A 19 1.58 14.69 -5.57
N ARG A 20 2.85 15.05 -5.85
CA ARG A 20 3.97 14.11 -5.89
C ARG A 20 4.02 13.23 -4.62
N PRO A 21 4.33 11.91 -4.73
CA PRO A 21 4.69 11.17 -5.94
C PRO A 21 3.50 10.73 -6.81
N PHE A 22 2.28 11.10 -6.44
CA PHE A 22 1.05 10.75 -7.16
C PHE A 22 0.81 11.66 -8.36
N CYS A 23 0.00 11.18 -9.33
CA CYS A 23 -0.36 11.97 -10.50
C CYS A 23 -1.53 12.95 -10.26
N SER A 24 -2.29 12.78 -9.17
CA SER A 24 -3.44 13.62 -8.83
C SER A 24 -3.84 13.47 -7.37
N GLU A 25 -4.65 14.40 -6.87
CA GLU A 25 -5.25 14.34 -5.53
C GLU A 25 -6.03 13.04 -5.29
N ARG A 26 -6.79 12.58 -6.29
CA ARG A 26 -7.53 11.31 -6.22
C ARG A 26 -6.61 10.13 -5.88
N CYS A 27 -5.45 10.03 -6.52
CA CYS A 27 -4.52 8.92 -6.25
C CYS A 27 -3.93 9.00 -4.84
N LYS A 28 -3.62 10.21 -4.36
CA LYS A 28 -3.19 10.45 -2.98
C LYS A 28 -4.24 9.99 -1.97
N LEU A 29 -5.52 10.31 -2.20
CA LEU A 29 -6.61 9.92 -1.29
C LEU A 29 -6.88 8.42 -1.33
N LEU A 30 -6.80 7.78 -2.49
CA LEU A 30 -6.94 6.33 -2.61
C LEU A 30 -5.84 5.58 -1.86
N ASP A 31 -4.59 6.04 -1.98
CA ASP A 31 -3.47 5.47 -1.24
C ASP A 31 -3.69 5.59 0.28
N LEU A 32 -4.07 6.79 0.75
CA LEU A 32 -4.43 7.02 2.15
C LEU A 32 -5.59 6.12 2.61
N GLY A 33 -6.59 5.91 1.76
CA GLY A 33 -7.69 4.99 2.02
C GLY A 33 -7.24 3.55 2.18
N ALA A 34 -6.38 3.05 1.29
CA ALA A 34 -5.84 1.70 1.38
C ALA A 34 -5.00 1.48 2.66
N TRP A 35 -4.28 2.51 3.13
CA TRP A 35 -3.64 2.49 4.44
C TRP A 35 -4.64 2.42 5.59
N ALA A 36 -5.68 3.27 5.56
CA ALA A 36 -6.70 3.29 6.60
C ALA A 36 -7.52 1.99 6.65
N SER A 37 -7.67 1.30 5.52
CA SER A 37 -8.36 0.02 5.39
C SER A 37 -7.47 -1.21 5.66
N GLU A 38 -6.22 -1.02 6.09
CA GLU A 38 -5.25 -2.11 6.35
C GLU A 38 -5.03 -3.05 5.14
N GLU A 39 -5.18 -2.52 3.92
CA GLU A 39 -4.94 -3.26 2.68
C GLU A 39 -3.45 -3.48 2.44
N TYR A 40 -2.60 -2.55 2.88
CA TYR A 40 -1.15 -2.71 2.83
C TYR A 40 -0.68 -3.59 3.98
N ARG A 41 -0.03 -4.71 3.62
CA ARG A 41 0.53 -5.67 4.58
C ARG A 41 1.97 -5.98 4.21
N ILE A 42 2.84 -6.03 5.22
CA ILE A 42 4.19 -6.54 5.09
C ILE A 42 4.15 -7.99 5.55
N ALA A 43 4.52 -8.92 4.68
CA ALA A 43 4.68 -10.31 5.10
C ALA A 43 5.78 -10.38 6.16
N GLY A 44 5.43 -10.80 7.37
CA GLY A 44 6.42 -11.13 8.38
C GLY A 44 7.25 -12.33 7.93
N LYS A 45 8.56 -12.30 8.15
CA LYS A 45 9.29 -13.56 8.28
C LYS A 45 8.84 -14.18 9.60
N LEU A 46 8.40 -15.43 9.55
CA LEU A 46 8.33 -16.25 10.76
C LEU A 46 9.80 -16.47 11.15
N ASP A 47 10.33 -15.58 11.98
CA ASP A 47 11.51 -15.91 12.74
C ASP A 47 11.04 -16.97 13.74
N ASP A 48 11.60 -18.16 13.62
CA ASP A 48 11.25 -19.39 14.34
C ASP A 48 11.60 -19.21 15.82
N GLU A 49 10.84 -18.39 16.56
CA GLU A 49 10.80 -18.38 18.02
C GLU A 49 9.58 -17.58 18.52
N SER A 50 8.58 -18.34 18.99
CA SER A 50 7.41 -17.95 19.82
C SER A 50 6.17 -17.37 19.13
N GLY A 51 5.06 -18.11 19.25
CA GLY A 51 3.69 -17.56 19.17
C GLY A 51 2.76 -18.24 18.17
N GLN A 52 2.35 -19.48 18.47
CA GLN A 52 1.19 -20.10 17.82
C GLN A 52 -0.08 -19.29 18.11
N GLU A 53 -0.79 -18.86 17.07
CA GLU A 53 -2.26 -18.86 17.02
C GLU A 53 -2.72 -18.72 15.55
N SER A 54 -2.58 -19.83 14.80
CA SER A 54 -3.46 -20.06 13.66
C SER A 54 -4.77 -20.62 14.21
N SER A 55 -5.79 -19.77 14.39
CA SER A 55 -7.16 -20.22 14.61
C SER A 55 -7.58 -21.07 13.41
N SER A 56 -7.63 -22.38 13.64
CA SER A 56 -8.27 -23.32 12.75
C SER A 56 -9.78 -23.11 12.85
N ASP A 57 -10.38 -22.44 11.88
CA ASP A 57 -11.80 -22.65 11.58
C ASP A 57 -11.86 -23.59 10.37
N LYS A 58 -11.84 -24.89 10.69
CA LYS A 58 -12.17 -25.97 9.78
C LYS A 58 -13.65 -26.32 9.97
N GLU A 59 -14.41 -26.04 8.91
CA GLU A 59 -15.55 -26.83 8.40
C GLU A 59 -16.97 -26.60 8.97
N SER A 60 -17.88 -26.29 8.04
CA SER A 60 -19.13 -27.03 7.81
C SER A 60 -19.50 -26.99 6.34
#